data_AF-A0A7S0YKS4-F1
#
_entry.id   AF-A0A7S0YKS4-F1
#
_cell.length_a   1.000
_cell.length_b   1.000
_cell.length_c   1.000
_cell.angle_alpha   90.00
_cell.angle_beta   90.00
_cell.angle_gamma   90.00
#
_symmetry.space_group_name_H-M   'P 1'
#
loop_
_entity.id
_entity.type
_entity.pdbx_description
1 polymer ?
#
loop_
_entity_poly.entity_id
_entity_poly.type
_entity_poly.pdbx_seq_one_letter_code
_entity_poly.pdbx_strand_id
1 'polypeptide(L)'
;MADDFEKAILICFNVTGAVDASLMEQATAFLRSFRASPEALRASIERFTVTSFWEVKFFCIQTLHEIATSPSRLTKDDRDLLRAATERFLARDCLITGAGALPPYLRAKVAQLTVAILREEYPGGGWPSFFADLAALLPKGGAAAADMVIKVLVSIDEDLAPSDSRAAAAAAA
;
A
#
# COMPACT_ATOMS: atom_id res chain seq x y z
N MET A 1 -8.81 -15.23 17.63
CA MET A 1 -10.13 -15.27 16.98
C MET A 1 -10.16 -14.14 15.96
N ALA A 2 -10.44 -14.42 14.69
CA ALA A 2 -10.49 -13.37 13.66
C ALA A 2 -11.61 -12.38 14.00
N ASP A 3 -11.29 -11.08 13.94
CA ASP A 3 -12.26 -9.99 14.07
C ASP A 3 -13.28 -10.06 12.90
N ASP A 4 -14.49 -9.53 13.09
CA ASP A 4 -15.54 -9.60 12.06
C ASP A 4 -15.12 -8.88 10.76
N PHE A 5 -14.24 -7.89 10.89
CA PHE A 5 -13.55 -7.26 9.77
C PHE A 5 -12.66 -8.22 8.96
N GLU A 6 -11.81 -9.01 9.64
CA GLU A 6 -10.93 -9.97 8.96
C GLU A 6 -11.75 -11.07 8.29
N LYS A 7 -12.82 -11.54 8.95
CA LYS A 7 -13.75 -12.51 8.35
C LYS A 7 -14.39 -11.96 7.08
N ALA A 8 -14.88 -10.72 7.10
CA ALA A 8 -15.49 -10.10 5.92
C ALA A 8 -14.51 -10.05 4.73
N ILE A 9 -13.24 -9.73 4.98
CA ILE A 9 -12.20 -9.74 3.94
C ILE A 9 -11.97 -11.17 3.42
N LEU A 10 -11.78 -12.13 4.31
CA LEU A 10 -11.53 -13.52 3.92
C LEU A 10 -12.71 -14.11 3.13
N ILE A 11 -13.94 -13.72 3.46
CA ILE A 11 -15.15 -14.07 2.71
C ILE A 11 -15.08 -13.50 1.28
N CYS A 12 -14.75 -12.22 1.12
CA CYS A 12 -14.62 -11.59 -0.20
C CYS A 12 -13.47 -12.16 -1.03
N PHE A 13 -12.41 -12.64 -0.39
CA PHE A 13 -11.25 -13.27 -1.05
C PHE A 13 -11.42 -14.78 -1.26
N ASN A 14 -12.52 -15.40 -0.80
CA ASN A 14 -12.70 -16.84 -0.95
C ASN A 14 -13.07 -17.22 -2.39
N VAL A 15 -12.05 -17.55 -3.18
CA VAL A 15 -12.16 -17.96 -4.60
C VAL A 15 -12.75 -19.37 -4.77
N THR A 16 -12.92 -20.15 -3.69
CA THR A 16 -13.39 -21.55 -3.79
C THR A 16 -14.88 -21.69 -4.06
N GLY A 17 -15.65 -20.60 -4.10
CA GLY A 17 -17.07 -20.61 -4.44
C GLY A 17 -17.98 -21.27 -3.40
N ALA A 18 -17.44 -21.66 -2.24
CA ALA A 18 -18.18 -22.30 -1.17
C ALA A 18 -18.97 -21.32 -0.27
N VAL A 19 -18.91 -20.01 -0.58
CA VAL A 19 -19.59 -18.96 0.18
C VAL A 19 -20.92 -18.63 -0.49
N ASP A 20 -21.97 -18.56 0.32
CA ASP A 20 -23.28 -18.09 -0.11
C ASP A 20 -23.21 -16.67 -0.72
N ALA A 21 -23.89 -16.47 -1.86
CA ALA A 21 -23.84 -15.22 -2.60
C ALA A 21 -24.35 -14.01 -1.77
N SER A 22 -25.35 -14.23 -0.90
CA SER A 22 -25.88 -13.16 -0.03
C SER A 22 -24.89 -12.78 1.07
N LEU A 23 -24.10 -13.73 1.57
CA LEU A 23 -23.04 -13.47 2.54
C LEU A 23 -21.87 -12.71 1.90
N MET A 24 -21.51 -13.06 0.66
CA MET A 24 -20.50 -12.34 -0.11
C MET A 24 -20.93 -10.89 -0.40
N GLU A 25 -22.19 -10.67 -0.76
CA GLU A 25 -22.75 -9.33 -0.97
C GLU A 25 -22.72 -8.50 0.33
N GLN A 26 -23.14 -9.08 1.46
CA GLN A 26 -23.09 -8.42 2.76
C GLN A 26 -21.66 -8.04 3.18
N ALA A 27 -20.70 -8.95 3.02
CA ALA A 27 -19.29 -8.68 3.30
C ALA A 27 -18.75 -7.56 2.42
N THR A 28 -19.10 -7.57 1.13
CA THR A 28 -18.68 -6.52 0.18
C THR A 28 -19.28 -5.16 0.54
N ALA A 29 -20.57 -5.12 0.90
CA ALA A 29 -21.24 -3.90 1.33
C ALA A 29 -20.63 -3.34 2.63
N PHE A 30 -20.31 -4.21 3.59
CA PHE A 30 -19.62 -3.85 4.83
C PHE A 30 -18.22 -3.29 4.57
N LEU A 31 -17.42 -3.92 3.71
CA LEU A 31 -16.09 -3.43 3.38
C LEU A 31 -16.12 -2.11 2.60
N ARG A 32 -17.14 -1.92 1.75
CA ARG A 32 -17.35 -0.66 1.04
C ARG A 32 -17.71 0.47 1.99
N SER A 33 -18.59 0.23 2.96
CA SER A 33 -18.94 1.24 3.97
C SER A 33 -17.74 1.56 4.88
N PHE A 34 -16.97 0.54 5.26
CA PHE A 34 -15.70 0.73 5.98
C PHE A 34 -14.75 1.63 5.21
N ARG A 35 -14.51 1.38 3.91
CA ARG A 35 -13.61 2.20 3.09
C ARG A 35 -14.04 3.66 2.98
N ALA A 36 -15.32 3.97 3.15
CA ALA A 36 -15.84 5.34 3.13
C ALA A 36 -15.73 6.04 4.50
N SER A 37 -15.54 5.27 5.58
CA SER A 37 -15.49 5.84 6.93
C SER A 37 -14.18 6.62 7.19
N PRO A 38 -14.20 7.62 8.08
CA PRO A 38 -13.01 8.38 8.46
C PRO A 38 -12.00 7.55 9.28
N GLU A 39 -12.45 6.47 9.93
CA GLU A 39 -11.59 5.55 10.69
C GLU A 39 -10.79 4.60 9.80
N ALA A 40 -11.16 4.47 8.51
CA ALA A 40 -10.55 3.54 7.56
C ALA A 40 -9.03 3.66 7.48
N LEU A 41 -8.50 4.88 7.55
CA LEU A 41 -7.07 5.17 7.53
C LEU A 41 -6.36 4.53 8.73
N ARG A 42 -6.74 4.91 9.94
CA ARG A 42 -6.12 4.44 11.20
C ARG A 42 -6.27 2.94 11.36
N ALA A 43 -7.48 2.43 11.13
CA ALA A 43 -7.77 1.01 11.22
C ALA A 43 -6.96 0.18 10.21
N SER A 44 -6.80 0.65 8.96
CA SER A 44 -6.01 -0.07 7.96
C SER A 44 -4.51 -0.07 8.28
N ILE A 45 -3.96 1.03 8.83
CA ILE A 45 -2.57 1.10 9.28
C ILE A 45 -2.30 0.09 10.40
N GLU A 46 -3.17 0.07 11.41
CA GLU A 46 -3.07 -0.84 12.56
C GLU A 46 -3.16 -2.30 12.10
N ARG A 47 -4.19 -2.62 11.31
CA ARG A 47 -4.47 -4.00 10.87
C ARG A 47 -3.41 -4.53 9.92
N PHE A 48 -2.86 -3.71 9.03
CA PHE A 48 -1.72 -4.09 8.19
C PHE A 48 -0.50 -4.54 9.01
N THR A 49 -0.32 -3.95 10.19
CA THR A 49 0.81 -4.24 11.07
C THR A 49 0.60 -5.56 11.83
N VAL A 50 -0.59 -5.78 12.39
CA VAL A 50 -0.89 -6.87 13.34
C VAL A 50 -1.35 -8.17 12.68
N THR A 51 -2.12 -8.10 11.59
CA THR A 51 -2.73 -9.31 10.99
C THR A 51 -1.69 -10.26 10.41
N SER A 52 -1.96 -11.57 10.47
CA SER A 52 -1.15 -12.60 9.80
C SER A 52 -1.70 -13.02 8.43
N PHE A 53 -2.91 -12.57 8.08
CA PHE A 53 -3.56 -12.91 6.82
C PHE A 53 -3.10 -11.97 5.70
N TRP A 54 -2.64 -12.55 4.59
CA TRP A 54 -2.12 -11.75 3.47
C TRP A 54 -3.23 -11.00 2.73
N GLU A 55 -4.42 -11.58 2.66
CA GLU A 55 -5.63 -11.00 2.09
C GLU A 55 -6.04 -9.73 2.85
N VAL A 56 -5.95 -9.78 4.18
CA VAL A 56 -6.22 -8.62 5.05
C VAL A 56 -5.17 -7.55 4.83
N LYS A 57 -3.87 -7.90 4.80
CA LYS A 57 -2.81 -6.94 4.48
C LYS A 57 -3.03 -6.30 3.10
N PHE A 58 -3.43 -7.09 2.10
CA PHE A 58 -3.69 -6.59 0.76
C PHE A 58 -4.87 -5.62 0.73
N PHE A 59 -5.97 -5.96 1.41
CA PHE A 59 -7.13 -5.07 1.52
C PHE A 59 -6.76 -3.76 2.22
N CYS A 60 -6.01 -3.83 3.32
CA CYS A 60 -5.57 -2.64 4.06
C CYS A 60 -4.67 -1.75 3.21
N ILE A 61 -3.63 -2.29 2.57
CA ILE A 61 -2.73 -1.47 1.75
C ILE A 61 -3.44 -0.88 0.53
N GLN A 62 -4.36 -1.61 -0.09
CA GLN A 62 -5.18 -1.12 -1.19
C GLN A 62 -6.12 0.01 -0.73
N THR A 63 -6.71 -0.12 0.46
CA THR A 63 -7.54 0.95 1.06
C THR A 63 -6.72 2.20 1.34
N LEU A 64 -5.50 2.05 1.88
CA LEU A 64 -4.58 3.16 2.11
C LEU A 64 -4.19 3.86 0.82
N HIS A 65 -3.91 3.10 -0.24
CA HIS A 65 -3.60 3.66 -1.55
C HIS A 65 -4.77 4.47 -2.12
N GLU A 66 -5.99 3.95 -2.07
CA GLU A 66 -7.19 4.66 -2.52
C GLU A 66 -7.40 5.98 -1.75
N ILE A 67 -7.18 5.95 -0.42
CA ILE A 67 -7.22 7.16 0.42
C ILE A 67 -6.11 8.15 0.01
N ALA A 68 -4.88 7.68 -0.20
CA ALA A 68 -3.73 8.49 -0.63
C ALA A 68 -4.00 9.24 -1.94
N THR A 69 -4.58 8.54 -2.91
CA THR A 69 -4.93 9.10 -4.23
C THR A 69 -6.17 9.99 -4.23
N SER A 70 -6.87 10.10 -3.10
CA SER A 70 -8.09 10.90 -2.96
C SER A 70 -7.81 12.16 -2.12
N PRO A 71 -7.31 13.26 -2.70
CA PRO A 71 -6.84 14.43 -1.95
C PRO A 71 -7.93 15.11 -1.12
N SER A 72 -9.21 14.94 -1.46
CA SER A 72 -10.36 15.44 -0.70
C SER A 72 -10.63 14.68 0.61
N ARG A 73 -10.02 13.50 0.79
CA ARG A 73 -10.24 12.63 1.95
C ARG A 73 -9.21 12.80 3.06
N LEU A 74 -8.13 13.53 2.81
CA LEU A 74 -6.98 13.62 3.70
C LEU A 74 -6.81 15.02 4.27
N THR A 75 -6.82 15.12 5.60
CA THR A 75 -6.33 16.31 6.29
C THR A 75 -4.79 16.38 6.20
N LYS A 76 -4.18 17.44 6.72
CA LYS A 76 -2.71 17.50 6.83
C LYS A 76 -2.18 16.44 7.81
N ASP A 77 -2.81 16.32 8.97
CA ASP A 77 -2.43 15.33 9.99
C ASP A 77 -2.56 13.89 9.50
N ASP A 78 -3.58 13.61 8.68
CA ASP A 78 -3.78 12.28 8.08
C ASP A 78 -2.68 11.95 7.04
N ARG A 79 -2.17 12.96 6.31
CA ARG A 79 -1.03 12.80 5.39
C ARG A 79 0.26 12.48 6.15
N ASP A 80 0.55 13.24 7.20
CA ASP A 80 1.73 13.00 8.04
C ASP A 80 1.67 11.62 8.71
N LEU A 81 0.48 11.21 9.16
CA LEU A 81 0.24 9.87 9.70
C LEU A 81 0.48 8.78 8.65
N LEU A 82 -0.06 8.95 7.44
CA LEU A 82 0.09 7.99 6.35
C LEU A 82 1.54 7.87 5.90
N ARG A 83 2.27 8.99 5.83
CA ARG A 83 3.71 9.02 5.54
C ARG A 83 4.49 8.23 6.58
N ALA A 84 4.32 8.56 7.86
CA ALA A 84 5.02 7.88 8.96
C ALA A 84 4.68 6.38 9.02
N ALA A 85 3.45 5.99 8.69
CA ALA A 85 3.08 4.59 8.58
C ALA A 85 3.79 3.88 7.42
N THR A 86 3.84 4.52 6.24
CA THR A 86 4.48 3.97 5.04
C THR A 86 6.00 3.82 5.22
N GLU A 87 6.66 4.79 5.83
CA GLU A 87 8.07 4.69 6.22
C GLU A 87 8.33 3.49 7.13
N ARG A 88 7.46 3.26 8.13
CA ARG A 88 7.55 2.08 9.00
C ARG A 88 7.36 0.78 8.22
N PHE A 89 6.45 0.74 7.25
CA PHE A 89 6.23 -0.44 6.43
C PHE A 89 7.46 -0.76 5.57
N LEU A 90 8.05 0.26 4.92
CA LEU A 90 9.28 0.14 4.16
C LEU A 90 10.43 -0.34 5.04
N ALA A 91 10.68 0.35 6.17
CA ALA A 91 11.75 0.00 7.09
C ALA A 91 11.59 -1.43 7.63
N ARG A 92 10.37 -1.83 8.03
CA ARG A 92 10.11 -3.18 8.53
C ARG A 92 10.41 -4.23 7.47
N ASP A 93 9.92 -4.05 6.26
CA ASP A 93 10.08 -5.06 5.20
C ASP A 93 11.51 -5.13 4.64
N CYS A 94 12.26 -4.03 4.70
CA CYS A 94 13.71 -4.04 4.43
C CYS A 94 14.50 -4.86 5.45
N LEU A 95 14.03 -4.94 6.71
CA LEU A 95 14.73 -5.62 7.80
C LEU A 95 14.30 -7.09 7.99
N ILE A 96 13.07 -7.45 7.62
CA ILE A 96 12.55 -8.82 7.78
C ILE A 96 12.89 -9.67 6.55
N THR A 97 13.56 -10.79 6.78
CA THR A 97 13.85 -11.80 5.74
C THR A 97 13.18 -13.14 6.07
N GLY A 98 12.92 -13.97 5.06
CA GLY A 98 12.33 -15.30 5.24
C GLY A 98 10.81 -15.31 5.41
N ALA A 99 10.29 -16.18 6.29
CA ALA A 99 8.85 -16.47 6.41
C ALA A 99 7.97 -15.28 6.88
N GLY A 100 8.58 -14.22 7.43
CA GLY A 100 7.88 -13.00 7.85
C GLY A 100 7.93 -11.87 6.82
N ALA A 101 8.68 -12.04 5.72
CA ALA A 101 8.82 -11.02 4.69
C ALA A 101 7.51 -10.87 3.91
N LEU A 102 7.20 -9.64 3.48
CA LEU A 102 6.04 -9.43 2.63
C LEU A 102 6.24 -10.16 1.29
N PRO A 103 5.22 -10.89 0.79
CA PRO A 103 5.27 -11.46 -0.54
C PRO A 103 5.43 -10.35 -1.60
N PRO A 104 5.98 -10.67 -2.79
CA PRO A 104 6.33 -9.68 -3.81
C PRO A 104 5.20 -8.73 -4.22
N TYR A 105 3.96 -9.22 -4.27
CA TYR A 105 2.79 -8.41 -4.63
C TYR A 105 2.42 -7.39 -3.55
N LEU A 106 2.61 -7.71 -2.27
CA LEU A 106 2.40 -6.76 -1.17
C LEU A 106 3.51 -5.71 -1.16
N ARG A 107 4.76 -6.10 -1.46
CA ARG A 107 5.86 -5.14 -1.63
C ARG A 107 5.59 -4.14 -2.75
N ALA A 108 5.09 -4.63 -3.88
CA ALA A 108 4.68 -3.77 -5.00
C ALA A 108 3.56 -2.78 -4.57
N LYS A 109 2.59 -3.23 -3.76
CA LYS A 109 1.54 -2.34 -3.24
C LYS A 109 2.06 -1.30 -2.25
N VAL A 110 3.03 -1.64 -1.41
CA VAL A 110 3.71 -0.67 -0.53
C VAL A 110 4.48 0.36 -1.35
N ALA A 111 5.17 -0.07 -2.41
CA ALA A 111 5.82 0.83 -3.35
C ALA A 111 4.83 1.80 -4.01
N GLN A 112 3.71 1.28 -4.55
CA GLN A 112 2.64 2.10 -5.14
C GLN A 112 2.08 3.13 -4.15
N LEU A 113 1.82 2.72 -2.90
CA LEU A 113 1.38 3.66 -1.85
C LEU A 113 2.43 4.76 -1.60
N THR A 114 3.70 4.39 -1.57
CA THR A 114 4.81 5.33 -1.36
C THR A 114 4.84 6.38 -2.48
N VAL A 115 4.66 5.97 -3.73
CA VAL A 115 4.63 6.87 -4.88
C VAL A 115 3.39 7.76 -4.88
N ALA A 116 2.24 7.23 -4.50
CA ALA A 116 1.01 8.02 -4.36
C ALA A 116 1.18 9.17 -3.34
N ILE A 117 1.87 8.92 -2.22
CA ILE A 117 2.22 9.97 -1.24
C ILE A 117 3.23 10.95 -1.83
N LEU A 118 4.27 10.44 -2.49
CA LEU A 118 5.34 11.26 -3.08
C LEU A 118 4.78 12.25 -4.11
N ARG A 119 3.84 11.84 -4.95
CA ARG A 119 3.23 12.67 -6.00
C ARG A 119 2.55 13.93 -5.46
N GLU A 120 1.96 13.84 -4.28
CA GLU A 120 1.29 14.97 -3.62
C GLU A 120 2.28 15.87 -2.86
N GLU A 121 3.41 15.32 -2.42
CA GLU A 121 4.32 16.01 -1.49
C GLU A 121 5.67 16.44 -2.09
N TYR A 122 5.99 16.02 -3.32
CA TYR A 122 7.25 16.32 -4.02
C TYR A 122 6.97 16.96 -5.39
N PRO A 123 7.81 17.88 -5.92
CA PRO A 123 9.07 18.41 -5.39
C PRO A 123 8.96 19.63 -4.47
N GLY A 124 7.78 20.28 -4.38
CA GLY A 124 7.59 21.54 -3.65
C GLY A 124 7.09 21.44 -2.21
N GLY A 125 6.90 20.23 -1.67
CA GLY A 125 6.19 19.98 -0.40
C GLY A 125 7.01 19.24 0.67
N GLY A 126 6.30 18.77 1.71
CA GLY A 126 6.82 18.42 3.04
C GLY A 126 7.78 17.23 3.15
N TRP A 127 8.27 16.64 2.05
CA TRP A 127 9.20 15.50 2.08
C TRP A 127 10.41 15.63 1.13
N PRO A 128 11.28 16.63 1.32
CA PRO A 128 12.44 16.85 0.46
C PRO A 128 13.53 15.77 0.60
N SER A 129 13.57 15.06 1.73
CA SER A 129 14.56 14.04 2.04
C SER A 129 14.23 12.64 1.48
N PHE A 130 13.12 12.47 0.76
CA PHE A 130 12.62 11.16 0.34
C PHE A 130 13.69 10.22 -0.26
N PHE A 131 14.45 10.68 -1.26
CA PHE A 131 15.48 9.84 -1.89
C PHE A 131 16.65 9.54 -0.95
N ALA A 132 16.99 10.47 -0.05
CA ALA A 132 18.01 10.24 0.97
C ALA A 132 17.54 9.21 2.01
N ASP A 133 16.28 9.30 2.45
CA ASP A 133 15.66 8.35 3.38
C ASP A 133 15.57 6.95 2.75
N LEU A 134 15.19 6.87 1.47
CA LEU A 134 15.14 5.64 0.69
C LEU A 134 16.54 5.01 0.53
N ALA A 135 17.55 5.80 0.19
CA ALA A 135 18.93 5.34 0.08
C ALA A 135 19.48 4.86 1.43
N ALA A 136 19.07 5.48 2.54
CA ALA A 136 19.46 5.08 3.89
C ALA A 136 18.88 3.70 4.31
N LEU A 137 17.93 3.13 3.57
CA LEU A 137 17.42 1.77 3.79
C LEU A 137 18.35 0.70 3.19
N LEU A 138 19.06 1.00 2.10
CA LEU A 138 19.95 0.06 1.41
C LEU A 138 21.02 -0.59 2.31
N PRO A 139 21.80 0.15 3.13
CA PRO A 139 22.82 -0.45 3.97
C PRO A 139 22.23 -1.31 5.11
N LYS A 140 20.94 -1.18 5.42
CA LYS A 140 20.30 -1.81 6.58
C LYS A 140 19.73 -3.20 6.28
N GLY A 141 19.35 -3.49 5.04
CA GLY A 141 18.55 -4.67 4.70
C GLY A 141 19.10 -5.57 3.59
N GLY A 142 20.32 -5.31 3.09
CA GLY A 142 20.96 -6.11 2.05
C GLY A 142 20.07 -6.30 0.82
N ALA A 143 19.89 -7.54 0.36
CA ALA A 143 19.11 -7.86 -0.84
C ALA A 143 17.62 -7.52 -0.72
N ALA A 144 17.02 -7.61 0.48
CA ALA A 144 15.60 -7.27 0.67
C ALA A 144 15.35 -5.77 0.55
N ALA A 145 16.25 -4.95 1.11
CA ALA A 145 16.20 -3.51 0.92
C ALA A 145 16.41 -3.12 -0.54
N ALA A 146 17.35 -3.75 -1.25
CA ALA A 146 17.56 -3.50 -2.67
C ALA A 146 16.30 -3.81 -3.50
N ASP A 147 15.65 -4.96 -3.29
CA ASP A 147 14.39 -5.32 -3.98
C ASP A 147 13.29 -4.28 -3.73
N MET A 148 13.08 -3.86 -2.46
CA MET A 148 12.07 -2.86 -2.14
C MET A 148 12.36 -1.49 -2.76
N VAL A 149 13.61 -1.01 -2.66
CA VAL A 149 14.02 0.27 -3.26
C VAL A 149 13.85 0.24 -4.77
N ILE A 150 14.23 -0.86 -5.44
CA ILE A 150 14.01 -1.03 -6.88
C ILE A 150 12.52 -0.98 -7.22
N LYS A 151 11.65 -1.66 -6.45
CA LYS A 151 10.20 -1.59 -6.67
C LYS A 151 9.64 -0.18 -6.52
N VAL A 152 10.13 0.59 -5.55
CA VAL A 152 9.77 2.01 -5.41
C VAL A 152 10.20 2.79 -6.64
N LEU A 153 11.45 2.65 -7.09
CA LEU A 153 11.96 3.35 -8.29
C LEU A 153 11.19 2.97 -9.56
N VAL A 154 10.89 1.68 -9.75
CA VAL A 154 10.06 1.20 -10.86
C VAL A 154 8.65 1.80 -10.78
N SER A 155 8.04 1.84 -9.59
CA SER A 155 6.71 2.44 -9.42
C SER A 155 6.73 3.95 -9.66
N ILE A 156 7.84 4.64 -9.36
CA ILE A 156 8.02 6.07 -9.67
C ILE A 156 8.07 6.25 -11.18
N ASP A 157 8.86 5.44 -11.88
CA ASP A 157 8.95 5.47 -13.34
C ASP A 157 7.60 5.21 -13.99
N GLU A 158 6.84 4.21 -13.50
CA GLU A 158 5.52 3.88 -14.03
C GLU A 158 4.45 4.95 -13.79
N ASP A 159 4.46 5.65 -12.64
CA ASP A 159 3.42 6.64 -12.29
C ASP A 159 3.77 8.08 -12.72
N LEU A 160 5.07 8.44 -12.76
CA LEU A 160 5.53 9.77 -13.13
C LEU A 160 5.95 9.90 -14.60
N ALA A 161 6.18 8.81 -15.33
CA ALA A 161 6.41 8.91 -16.77
C ALA A 161 5.14 9.45 -17.45
N PRO A 162 5.22 10.56 -18.20
CA PRO A 162 4.07 11.09 -18.90
C PRO A 162 3.57 10.04 -19.90
N SER A 163 2.26 9.77 -19.89
CA SER A 163 1.59 8.77 -20.72
C SER A 163 1.98 8.81 -22.20
N ASP A 164 2.33 10.01 -22.70
CA ASP A 164 2.79 10.25 -24.07
C ASP A 164 4.16 9.64 -24.38
N SER A 165 5.09 9.59 -23.41
CA SER A 165 6.43 9.02 -23.62
C SER A 165 6.40 7.49 -23.75
N ARG A 166 5.47 6.83 -23.05
CA ARG A 166 5.28 5.37 -23.10
C ARG A 166 4.57 4.93 -24.39
N ALA A 167 3.64 5.74 -24.90
CA ALA A 167 3.01 5.53 -26.21
C ALA A 167 4.01 5.73 -27.36
N ALA A 168 4.87 6.75 -27.29
CA ALA A 168 5.91 7.00 -28.28
C ALA A 168 6.99 5.91 -28.31
N ALA A 169 7.40 5.39 -27.14
CA ALA A 169 8.36 4.28 -27.06
C ALA A 169 7.78 2.95 -27.59
N ALA A 170 6.50 2.67 -27.30
CA ALA A 170 5.82 1.47 -27.82
C ALA A 170 5.54 1.54 -29.34
N ALA A 171 5.35 2.73 -29.89
CA ALA A 171 5.21 2.93 -31.34
C ALA A 171 6.54 2.84 -32.11
N ALA A 172 7.67 2.90 -31.42
CA ALA A 172 9.01 2.85 -31.99
C ALA A 172 9.69 1.47 -31.91
N ALA A 173 9.02 0.46 -31.31
CA ALA A 173 9.46 -0.93 -31.19
C ALA A 173 8.64 -1.85 -32.12
#